data_AF-A0A9W3NXY5-F1
#
_entry.id   AF-A0A9W3NXY5-F1
#
_cell.length_a   1.000
_cell.length_b   1.000
_cell.length_c   1.000
_cell.angle_alpha   90.00
_cell.angle_beta   90.00
_cell.angle_gamma   90.00
#
_symmetry.space_group_name_H-M   'P 1'
#
loop_
_entity.id
_entity.type
_entity.pdbx_description
1 polymer ?
#
loop_
_entity_poly.entity_id
_entity_poly.type
_entity_poly.pdbx_seq_one_letter_code
_entity_poly.pdbx_strand_id
1 'polypeptide(L)' 'MSLYEQISNDLLAGFYVEIKKKIQKEILSEAMYHEITLIREVAEKRNLSERDLERIYEEYINL' A
#
# COMPACT_ATOMS: atom_id res chain seq x y z
N MET A 1 11.64 12.92 -2.58
CA MET A 1 11.33 11.76 -1.74
C MET A 1 9.82 11.65 -1.66
N SER A 2 9.29 10.47 -1.97
CA SER A 2 7.85 10.19 -1.80
C SER A 2 7.53 10.02 -0.31
N LEU A 3 6.32 10.40 0.13
CA LEU A 3 5.83 10.12 1.49
C LEU A 3 6.02 8.64 1.84
N TYR A 4 5.75 7.76 0.88
CA TYR A 4 5.87 6.31 1.04
C TYR A 4 7.29 5.86 1.40
N GLU A 5 8.32 6.57 0.95
CA GLU A 5 9.72 6.25 1.29
C GLU A 5 10.02 6.50 2.77
N GLN A 6 9.26 7.37 3.44
CA GLN A 6 9.53 7.84 4.80
C GLN A 6 8.70 7.12 5.88
N ILE A 7 7.59 6.47 5.50
CA ILE A 7 6.69 5.81 6.46
C ILE A 7 7.09 4.36 6.73
N SER A 8 6.64 3.79 7.86
CA SER A 8 6.86 2.39 8.21
C SER A 8 6.23 1.41 7.22
N ASN A 9 6.63 0.15 7.28
CA ASN A 9 6.04 -0.91 6.46
C ASN A 9 4.55 -1.12 6.79
N ASP A 10 4.16 -0.99 8.06
CA ASP A 10 2.75 -1.14 8.47
C ASP A 10 1.86 -0.05 7.86
N LEU A 11 2.35 1.21 7.86
CA LEU A 11 1.64 2.31 7.23
C LEU A 11 1.60 2.16 5.70
N LEU A 12 2.72 1.74 5.08
CA LEU A 12 2.79 1.47 3.65
C LEU A 12 1.79 0.39 3.23
N ALA A 13 1.72 -0.70 4.00
CA ALA A 13 0.77 -1.79 3.84
C ALA A 13 -0.68 -1.34 4.01
N GLY A 14 -0.95 -0.51 5.03
CA GLY A 14 -2.27 0.08 5.26
C GLY A 14 -2.76 0.92 4.08
N PHE A 15 -1.91 1.79 3.54
CA PHE A 15 -2.25 2.56 2.34
C PHE A 15 -2.52 1.65 1.13
N TYR A 16 -1.69 0.65 0.90
CA TYR A 16 -1.85 -0.30 -0.20
C TYR A 16 -3.24 -0.97 -0.17
N VAL A 17 -3.58 -1.57 0.97
CA VAL A 17 -4.82 -2.35 1.11
C VAL A 17 -6.05 -1.45 1.05
N GLU A 18 -6.04 -0.29 1.70
CA GLU A 18 -7.20 0.62 1.68
C GLU A 18 -7.45 1.24 0.31
N ILE A 19 -6.39 1.59 -0.43
CA ILE A 19 -6.55 2.07 -1.81
C ILE A 19 -7.08 0.94 -2.71
N LYS A 20 -6.55 -0.27 -2.58
CA LYS A 20 -7.03 -1.46 -3.33
C LYS A 20 -8.51 -1.76 -3.04
N LYS A 21 -8.95 -1.67 -1.78
CA LYS A 21 -10.37 -1.81 -1.39
C LYS A 21 -11.26 -0.74 -2.00
N LYS A 22 -10.80 0.51 -2.08
CA LYS A 22 -11.56 1.61 -2.70
C LYS A 22 -11.68 1.44 -4.21
N ILE A 23 -10.62 0.95 -4.87
CA ILE A 23 -10.66 0.57 -6.29
C ILE A 23 -11.68 -0.55 -6.53
N GLN A 24 -11.68 -1.60 -5.70
CA GLN A 24 -12.65 -2.69 -5.79
C GLN A 24 -14.10 -2.23 -5.59
N LYS A 25 -14.31 -1.13 -4.87
CA LYS A 25 -15.63 -0.53 -4.62
C LYS A 25 -16.04 0.53 -5.66
N GLU A 26 -15.31 0.63 -6.78
CA GLU A 26 -15.52 1.61 -7.86
C GLU A 26 -15.48 3.09 -7.43
N ILE A 27 -14.93 3.40 -6.26
CA ILE A 27 -14.70 4.78 -5.81
C ILE A 27 -13.38 5.23 -6.45
N LEU A 28 -13.44 5.65 -7.71
CA LEU A 28 -12.26 5.85 -8.57
C LEU A 28 -11.84 7.32 -8.68
N SER A 29 -10.53 7.56 -8.58
CA SER A 29 -9.87 8.66 -9.26
C SER A 29 -8.57 8.16 -9.91
N GLU A 30 -8.18 8.73 -11.06
CA GLU A 30 -6.93 8.41 -11.76
C GLU A 30 -5.70 8.52 -10.84
N ALA A 31 -5.74 9.47 -9.90
CA ALA A 31 -4.72 9.64 -8.87
C ALA A 31 -4.50 8.38 -8.03
N MET A 32 -5.53 7.57 -7.75
CA MET A 32 -5.39 6.37 -6.91
C MET A 32 -4.56 5.27 -7.57
N TYR A 33 -4.57 5.17 -8.91
CA TYR A 33 -3.68 4.25 -9.61
C TYR A 33 -2.24 4.71 -9.55
N HIS A 34 -2.00 6.03 -9.63
CA HIS A 34 -0.67 6.59 -9.42
C HIS A 34 -0.16 6.31 -8.00
N GLU A 35 -1.00 6.47 -6.98
CA GLU A 35 -0.63 6.14 -5.59
C GLU A 35 -0.25 4.67 -5.44
N ILE A 36 -1.00 3.73 -6.03
CA ILE A 36 -0.63 2.30 -6.00
C ILE A 36 0.74 2.06 -6.65
N THR A 37 1.01 2.69 -7.79
CA THR A 37 2.32 2.55 -8.44
C THR A 37 3.45 3.04 -7.55
N LEU A 38 3.29 4.20 -6.91
CA LEU A 38 4.30 4.73 -5.98
C LEU A 38 4.51 3.81 -4.76
N ILE A 39 3.43 3.24 -4.22
CA ILE A 39 3.51 2.28 -3.12
C ILE A 39 4.25 1.01 -3.55
N ARG A 40 3.97 0.49 -4.74
CA ARG A 40 4.65 -0.70 -5.31
C ARG A 40 6.13 -0.47 -5.50
N GLU A 41 6.53 0.67 -6.07
CA GLU A 41 7.95 1.01 -6.25
C GLU A 41 8.70 1.07 -4.91
N VAL A 42 8.08 1.62 -3.87
CA VAL A 42 8.68 1.66 -2.54
C VAL A 42 8.72 0.27 -1.90
N ALA A 43 7.68 -0.55 -2.08
CA ALA A 43 7.66 -1.93 -1.59
C ALA A 43 8.79 -2.76 -2.22
N GLU A 44 8.97 -2.64 -3.54
CA GLU A 44 10.06 -3.30 -4.27
C GLU A 44 11.44 -2.86 -3.75
N LYS A 45 11.66 -1.55 -3.54
CA LYS A 45 12.91 -1.04 -2.93
C LYS A 45 13.17 -1.61 -1.53
N ARG A 46 12.12 -2.02 -0.81
CA ARG A 46 12.17 -2.63 0.52
C ARG A 46 12.19 -4.17 0.48
N ASN A 47 12.26 -4.78 -0.70
CA ASN A 47 12.15 -6.23 -0.92
C ASN A 47 10.83 -6.82 -0.41
N LEU A 48 9.73 -6.08 -0.53
CA LEU A 48 8.40 -6.52 -0.17
C LEU A 48 7.57 -6.78 -1.43
N SER A 49 6.90 -7.92 -1.48
CA SER A 49 5.87 -8.20 -2.48
C SER A 49 4.51 -7.62 -2.07
N GLU A 50 3.56 -7.56 -2.99
CA GLU A 50 2.17 -7.19 -2.65
C GLU A 50 1.57 -8.12 -1.59
N ARG A 51 1.93 -9.41 -1.62
CA ARG A 51 1.49 -10.39 -0.63
C ARG A 51 2.09 -10.10 0.76
N ASP A 52 3.31 -9.60 0.81
CA ASP A 52 3.91 -9.16 2.07
C ASP A 52 3.18 -7.95 2.64
N LEU A 53 2.79 -6.99 1.80
CA LEU A 53 1.99 -5.84 2.23
C LEU A 53 0.62 -6.29 2.78
N GLU A 54 -0.05 -7.23 2.10
CA GLU A 54 -1.31 -7.81 2.58
C GLU A 54 -1.14 -8.50 3.93
N ARG A 55 -0.09 -9.33 4.09
CA ARG A 55 0.22 -10.02 5.35
C ARG A 55 0.54 -9.06 6.48
N ILE A 56 1.38 -8.05 6.24
CA ILE A 56 1.74 -7.03 7.24
C ILE A 56 0.49 -6.29 7.72
N TYR A 57 -0.42 -5.96 6.81
CA TYR A 57 -1.68 -5.30 7.16
C TYR A 57 -2.60 -6.20 7.99
N GLU A 58 -2.71 -7.49 7.65
CA GLU A 58 -3.46 -8.47 8.44
C GLU A 58 -2.87 -8.63 9.85
N GLU A 59 -1.55 -8.71 9.98
CA GLU A 59 -0.86 -8.75 11.28
C GLU A 59 -1.14 -7.48 12.10
N TYR A 60 -1.16 -6.30 11.47
CA TYR A 60 -1.44 -5.03 12.13
C TYR A 60 -2.86 -4.90 12.68
N ILE A 61 -3.89 -5.37 11.96
CA ILE A 61 -5.30 -5.30 12.43
C ILE A 61 -5.58 -6.28 13.57
N ASN A 62 -4.85 -7.39 13.62
CA ASN A 62 -5.04 -8.43 14.63
C ASN A 62 -4.25 -8.19 15.92
N LEU A 63 -3.54 -7.05 16.03
CA LEU A 63 -2.88 -6.54 17.25
C LEU A 63 -3.82 -5.68 18.09
#